data_AF-M1WFC4-F1
#
_entry.id   AF-M1WFC4-F1
#
_cell.length_a   1.000
_cell.length_b   1.000
_cell.length_c   1.000
_cell.angle_alpha   90.00
_cell.angle_beta   90.00
_cell.angle_gamma   90.00
#
_symmetry.space_group_name_H-M   'P 1'
#
loop_
_entity.id
_entity.type
_entity.pdbx_description
1 polymer ?
#
loop_
_entity_poly.entity_id
_entity_poly.type
_entity_poly.pdbx_seq_one_letter_code
_entity_poly.pdbx_strand_id
1 'polypeptide(L)'
;MHYGIPDFLEAFFPSAKYQEVAENFLNRCKTVTGVEPIFNDDTHRFESWPDRTNQEQVVPWMKTFIKELEEFSRNSFTTNDEGSHSRAFFGLPNQVIEGHVAKRKLDAGFISAADLESGQETLTYFWTTILGSAELKQNEAAERAAELSLAKYARILLTTQGTRRYALGFTLCGSSLRVWLFVSVGGMASKRVDVNKDPLQFIKVMLGFLWMRIKSKILFTHPEKAEHYLDEL
;
A
#
# COMPACT_ATOMS: atom_id res chain seq x y z
N MET A 1 -8.53 8.06 15.95
CA MET A 1 -8.40 7.11 14.82
C MET A 1 -9.81 6.78 14.38
N HIS A 2 -10.14 7.02 13.11
CA HIS A 2 -11.49 6.80 12.57
C HIS A 2 -11.45 5.65 11.56
N TYR A 3 -12.43 4.74 11.63
CA TYR A 3 -12.45 3.51 10.84
C TYR A 3 -13.63 3.50 9.87
N GLY A 4 -13.44 2.80 8.75
CA GLY A 4 -14.53 2.46 7.84
C GLY A 4 -15.15 3.68 7.17
N ILE A 5 -14.35 4.73 6.96
CA ILE A 5 -14.78 5.96 6.31
C ILE A 5 -15.40 5.62 4.95
N PRO A 6 -16.67 5.96 4.71
CA PRO A 6 -17.31 5.76 3.41
C PRO A 6 -16.50 6.44 2.30
N ASP A 7 -16.43 5.79 1.14
CA ASP A 7 -15.77 6.29 -0.06
C ASP A 7 -14.27 6.60 0.10
N PHE A 8 -13.63 6.09 1.16
CA PHE A 8 -12.21 6.31 1.42
C PHE A 8 -11.33 5.79 0.29
N LEU A 9 -11.62 4.57 -0.19
CA LEU A 9 -10.83 3.94 -1.25
C LEU A 9 -11.10 4.61 -2.60
N GLU A 10 -12.32 5.08 -2.82
CA GLU A 10 -12.76 5.80 -4.00
C GLU A 10 -12.03 7.15 -4.09
N ALA A 11 -11.89 7.86 -2.96
CA ALA A 11 -11.04 9.06 -2.88
C ALA A 11 -9.55 8.73 -3.14
N PHE A 12 -9.13 7.51 -2.82
CA PHE A 12 -7.79 6.98 -3.10
C PHE A 12 -7.60 6.58 -4.59
N PHE A 13 -8.64 6.54 -5.43
CA PHE A 13 -8.48 6.26 -6.87
C PHE A 13 -8.89 7.48 -7.72
N PRO A 14 -7.93 8.27 -8.23
CA PRO A 14 -8.23 9.57 -8.82
C PRO A 14 -8.93 9.51 -10.19
N SER A 15 -9.11 8.32 -10.78
CA SER A 15 -9.76 8.16 -12.09
C SER A 15 -10.34 6.76 -12.29
N ALA A 16 -11.31 6.65 -13.21
CA ALA A 16 -11.89 5.38 -13.66
C ALA A 16 -10.85 4.40 -14.25
N LYS A 17 -9.68 4.90 -14.67
CA LYS A 17 -8.59 4.09 -15.19
C LYS A 17 -8.07 3.04 -14.20
N TYR A 18 -8.14 3.32 -12.90
CA TYR A 18 -7.75 2.34 -11.87
C TYR A 18 -8.69 1.14 -11.86
N GLN A 19 -10.00 1.36 -12.09
CA GLN A 19 -10.99 0.30 -12.19
C GLN A 19 -10.69 -0.58 -13.42
N GLU A 20 -10.57 0.06 -14.59
CA GLU A 20 -10.32 -0.62 -15.87
C GLU A 20 -9.04 -1.48 -15.83
N VAL A 21 -7.92 -0.92 -15.36
CA VAL A 21 -6.66 -1.66 -15.29
C VAL A 21 -6.73 -2.80 -14.28
N ALA A 22 -7.43 -2.63 -13.16
CA ALA A 22 -7.60 -3.68 -12.17
C ALA A 22 -8.47 -4.84 -12.69
N GLU A 23 -9.55 -4.54 -13.41
CA GLU A 23 -10.40 -5.55 -14.06
C GLU A 23 -9.61 -6.32 -15.12
N ASN A 24 -8.85 -5.62 -15.95
CA ASN A 24 -8.01 -6.24 -16.97
C ASN A 24 -6.92 -7.14 -16.36
N PHE A 25 -6.27 -6.69 -15.28
CA PHE A 25 -5.28 -7.50 -14.58
C PHE A 25 -5.90 -8.73 -13.92
N LEU A 26 -7.04 -8.58 -13.23
CA LEU A 26 -7.76 -9.71 -12.64
C LEU A 26 -8.21 -10.71 -13.72
N ASN A 27 -8.71 -10.23 -14.86
CA ASN A 27 -9.06 -11.09 -15.99
C ASN A 27 -7.85 -11.86 -16.53
N ARG A 28 -6.68 -11.22 -16.62
CA ARG A 28 -5.42 -11.89 -16.97
C ARG A 28 -5.07 -12.98 -15.95
N CYS A 29 -5.23 -12.73 -14.66
CA CYS A 29 -4.97 -13.71 -13.60
C CYS A 29 -5.91 -14.93 -13.67
N LYS A 30 -7.12 -14.76 -14.21
CA LYS A 30 -8.12 -15.84 -14.36
C LYS A 30 -7.97 -16.65 -15.65
N THR A 31 -7.57 -15.99 -16.74
CA THR A 31 -7.64 -16.56 -18.10
C THR A 31 -6.30 -17.04 -18.63
N VAL A 32 -5.19 -16.48 -18.14
CA VAL A 32 -3.84 -16.84 -18.60
C VAL A 32 -3.23 -17.85 -17.63
N THR A 33 -3.15 -19.12 -18.05
CA THR A 33 -2.55 -20.19 -17.26
C THR A 33 -1.02 -20.17 -17.34
N GLY A 34 -0.35 -20.57 -16.26
CA GLY A 34 1.12 -20.69 -16.21
C GLY A 34 1.87 -19.37 -16.01
N VAL A 35 1.15 -18.28 -15.75
CA VAL A 35 1.73 -16.96 -15.45
C VAL A 35 1.11 -16.44 -14.15
N GLU A 36 1.93 -16.32 -13.11
CA GLU A 36 1.50 -15.82 -11.80
C GLU A 36 1.23 -14.29 -11.82
N PRO A 37 0.39 -13.76 -10.91
CA PRO A 37 -0.47 -14.51 -10.00
C PRO A 37 -1.67 -15.15 -10.72
N ILE A 38 -1.99 -16.41 -10.39
CA ILE A 38 -3.19 -17.10 -10.90
C ILE A 38 -4.33 -16.94 -9.89
N PHE A 39 -5.50 -16.49 -10.37
CA PHE A 39 -6.72 -16.42 -9.57
C PHE A 39 -7.67 -17.54 -9.96
N ASN A 40 -8.02 -18.38 -9.01
CA ASN A 40 -8.88 -19.53 -9.21
C ASN A 40 -10.32 -19.16 -8.85
N ASP A 41 -11.21 -19.15 -9.86
CA ASP A 41 -12.61 -18.76 -9.70
C ASP A 41 -13.43 -19.75 -8.86
N ASP A 42 -13.08 -21.04 -8.85
CA ASP A 42 -13.79 -22.06 -8.06
C ASP A 42 -13.52 -21.91 -6.55
N THR A 43 -12.28 -21.55 -6.20
CA THR A 43 -11.85 -21.38 -4.81
C THR A 43 -11.95 -19.93 -4.33
N HIS A 44 -12.20 -18.99 -5.23
CA HIS A 44 -12.13 -17.54 -4.99
C HIS A 44 -10.83 -17.13 -4.27
N ARG A 45 -9.69 -17.64 -4.74
CA ARG A 45 -8.38 -17.43 -4.11
C ARG A 45 -7.29 -17.28 -5.17
N PHE A 46 -6.26 -16.48 -4.87
CA PHE A 46 -5.00 -16.62 -5.58
C PHE A 46 -4.36 -17.96 -5.22
N GLU A 47 -3.97 -18.75 -6.22
CA GLU A 47 -3.44 -20.10 -6.00
C GLU A 47 -2.14 -20.05 -5.19
N SER A 48 -1.28 -19.09 -5.52
CA SER A 48 -0.01 -18.82 -4.85
C SER A 48 -0.13 -18.10 -3.51
N TRP A 49 -1.35 -17.72 -3.06
CA TRP A 49 -1.52 -17.08 -1.75
C TRP A 49 -1.01 -18.02 -0.63
N PRO A 50 -0.16 -17.52 0.30
CA PRO A 50 0.45 -18.38 1.32
C PRO A 50 -0.54 -19.05 2.26
N ASP A 51 -0.31 -20.32 2.57
CA ASP A 51 -1.08 -21.05 3.59
C ASP A 51 -0.80 -20.52 5.01
N ARG A 52 0.44 -20.03 5.25
CA ARG A 52 0.79 -19.31 6.47
C ARG A 52 1.05 -17.85 6.14
N THR A 53 0.25 -16.99 6.72
CA THR A 53 0.27 -15.54 6.51
C THR A 53 1.32 -14.82 7.35
N ASN A 54 2.43 -15.49 7.70
CA ASN A 54 3.53 -14.83 8.39
C ASN A 54 4.35 -13.97 7.40
N GLN A 55 5.13 -13.05 7.94
CA GLN A 55 5.89 -12.08 7.14
C GLN A 55 6.84 -12.74 6.13
N GLU A 56 7.47 -13.85 6.50
CA GLU A 56 8.45 -14.57 5.66
C GLU A 56 7.84 -15.13 4.38
N GLN A 57 6.54 -15.44 4.39
CA GLN A 57 5.83 -15.95 3.21
C GLN A 57 5.07 -14.85 2.47
N VAL A 58 4.44 -13.92 3.21
CA VAL A 58 3.60 -12.88 2.62
C VAL A 58 4.44 -11.82 1.92
N VAL A 59 5.61 -11.44 2.45
CA VAL A 59 6.46 -10.40 1.82
C VAL A 59 6.96 -10.84 0.43
N PRO A 60 7.53 -12.05 0.24
CA PRO A 60 7.90 -12.53 -1.09
C PRO A 60 6.70 -12.60 -2.04
N TRP A 61 5.55 -13.09 -1.57
CA TRP A 61 4.34 -13.15 -2.39
C TRP A 61 3.90 -11.75 -2.86
N MET A 62 3.83 -10.78 -1.94
CA MET A 62 3.49 -9.38 -2.26
C MET A 62 4.49 -8.78 -3.24
N LYS A 63 5.78 -9.08 -3.09
CA LYS A 63 6.83 -8.60 -4.00
C LYS A 63 6.61 -9.10 -5.42
N THR A 64 6.34 -10.39 -5.59
CA THR A 64 6.04 -10.98 -6.90
C THR A 64 4.75 -10.41 -7.48
N PHE A 65 3.67 -10.39 -6.68
CA PHE A 65 2.37 -9.85 -7.11
C PHE A 65 2.47 -8.40 -7.60
N ILE A 66 3.10 -7.53 -6.80
CA ILE A 66 3.20 -6.11 -7.10
C ILE A 66 4.12 -5.87 -8.30
N LYS A 67 5.18 -6.67 -8.47
CA LYS A 67 6.05 -6.60 -9.65
C LYS A 67 5.26 -6.89 -10.93
N GLU A 68 4.52 -8.01 -10.97
CA GLU A 68 3.68 -8.37 -12.12
C GLU A 68 2.62 -7.30 -12.41
N LEU A 69 1.99 -6.77 -11.36
CA LEU A 69 1.01 -5.70 -11.49
C LEU A 69 1.62 -4.41 -12.03
N GLU A 70 2.80 -4.02 -11.55
CA GLU A 70 3.53 -2.84 -12.02
C GLU A 70 3.89 -3.00 -13.51
N GLU A 71 4.48 -4.13 -13.90
CA GLU A 71 4.82 -4.43 -15.29
C GLU A 71 3.60 -4.38 -16.21
N PHE A 72 2.48 -4.98 -15.79
CA PHE A 72 1.23 -4.98 -16.54
C PHE A 72 0.65 -3.56 -16.70
N SER A 73 0.71 -2.76 -15.64
CA SER A 73 0.02 -1.47 -15.58
C SER A 73 0.89 -0.28 -16.01
N ARG A 74 2.20 -0.47 -16.19
CA ARG A 74 3.18 0.59 -16.51
C ARG A 74 2.70 1.51 -17.63
N ASN A 75 2.44 0.95 -18.81
CA ASN A 75 2.02 1.74 -19.98
C ASN A 75 0.70 2.48 -19.77
N SER A 76 -0.13 2.03 -18.83
CA SER A 76 -1.36 2.72 -18.47
C SER A 76 -1.07 3.97 -17.62
N PHE A 77 -0.09 3.94 -16.73
CA PHE A 77 0.12 5.03 -15.77
C PHE A 77 1.34 5.92 -16.05
N THR A 78 2.25 5.50 -16.92
CA THR A 78 3.37 6.32 -17.38
C THR A 78 2.94 7.22 -18.55
N THR A 79 2.88 8.53 -18.33
CA THR A 79 2.76 9.53 -19.42
C THR A 79 4.15 9.90 -19.92
N ASN A 80 4.28 10.31 -21.20
CA ASN A 80 5.53 10.83 -21.80
C ASN A 80 6.04 12.16 -21.18
N ASP A 81 5.37 12.68 -20.14
CA ASP A 81 5.91 13.77 -19.32
C ASP A 81 7.07 13.24 -18.47
N GLU A 82 8.23 13.89 -18.61
CA GLU A 82 9.41 13.67 -17.77
C GLU A 82 9.01 13.70 -16.27
N GLY A 83 9.05 12.54 -15.62
CA GLY A 83 8.66 12.38 -14.21
C GLY A 83 7.64 11.27 -13.96
N SER A 84 7.83 10.09 -14.56
CA SER A 84 7.14 8.88 -14.10
C SER A 84 7.59 8.54 -12.67
N HIS A 85 6.88 9.06 -11.68
CA HIS A 85 7.10 8.79 -10.25
C HIS A 85 6.45 7.47 -9.83
N SER A 86 6.73 6.39 -10.56
CA SER A 86 6.33 5.05 -10.12
C SER A 86 6.97 4.75 -8.76
N ARG A 87 6.24 4.04 -7.92
CA ARG A 87 6.77 3.53 -6.66
C ARG A 87 7.09 2.06 -6.80
N ALA A 88 8.14 1.61 -6.12
CA ALA A 88 8.47 0.20 -6.02
C ALA A 88 8.18 -0.33 -4.63
N PHE A 89 7.57 -1.51 -4.56
CA PHE A 89 7.39 -2.23 -3.30
C PHE A 89 8.70 -2.91 -2.89
N PHE A 90 9.03 -2.79 -1.61
CA PHE A 90 10.17 -3.45 -1.01
C PHE A 90 9.76 -4.11 0.31
N GLY A 91 10.45 -5.18 0.68
CA GLY A 91 10.29 -5.87 1.96
C GLY A 91 11.60 -5.91 2.71
N LEU A 92 11.59 -5.59 4.00
CA LEU A 92 12.76 -5.66 4.88
C LEU A 92 12.45 -6.41 6.16
N PRO A 93 12.16 -7.71 6.07
CA PRO A 93 11.94 -8.49 7.26
C PRO A 93 13.13 -8.36 8.21
N ASN A 94 12.83 -7.90 9.42
CA ASN A 94 13.75 -7.80 10.54
C ASN A 94 14.90 -6.77 10.44
N GLN A 95 14.94 -5.88 9.44
CA GLN A 95 15.99 -4.85 9.32
C GLN A 95 15.55 -3.49 9.89
N VAL A 96 16.48 -2.76 10.49
CA VAL A 96 16.24 -1.41 11.01
C VAL A 96 16.35 -0.40 9.88
N ILE A 97 15.41 0.54 9.81
CA ILE A 97 15.47 1.68 8.89
C ILE A 97 16.21 2.83 9.59
N GLU A 98 17.19 3.40 8.88
CA GLU A 98 18.07 4.46 9.35
C GLU A 98 17.47 5.87 9.20
N GLY A 99 18.16 6.87 9.74
CA GLY A 99 17.75 8.28 9.60
C GLY A 99 16.73 8.76 10.64
N HIS A 100 16.56 8.03 11.74
CA HIS A 100 15.77 8.47 12.88
C HIS A 100 16.31 7.89 14.19
N VAL A 101 16.25 8.67 15.28
CA VAL A 101 16.77 8.26 16.60
C VAL A 101 16.09 7.01 17.16
N ALA A 102 14.80 6.82 16.85
CA ALA A 102 14.07 5.61 17.21
C ALA A 102 14.36 4.51 16.18
N LYS A 103 15.10 3.48 16.61
CA LYS A 103 15.33 2.26 15.83
C LYS A 103 14.01 1.50 15.65
N ARG A 104 13.58 1.35 14.40
CA ARG A 104 12.32 0.69 14.02
C ARG A 104 12.53 -0.18 12.80
N LYS A 105 11.80 -1.29 12.78
CA LYS A 105 11.79 -2.27 11.70
C LYS A 105 10.45 -2.15 10.99
N LEU A 106 10.47 -1.95 9.69
CA LEU A 106 9.26 -1.89 8.87
C LEU A 106 9.16 -3.20 8.10
N ASP A 107 7.98 -3.83 8.10
CA ASP A 107 7.83 -5.12 7.45
C ASP A 107 8.00 -5.01 5.92
N ALA A 108 7.36 -4.00 5.34
CA ALA A 108 7.47 -3.66 3.93
C ALA A 108 7.04 -2.21 3.68
N GLY A 109 7.27 -1.71 2.47
CA GLY A 109 6.86 -0.36 2.11
C GLY A 109 7.02 -0.06 0.64
N PHE A 110 6.93 1.23 0.32
CA PHE A 110 7.11 1.77 -1.02
C PHE A 110 8.16 2.87 -1.02
N ILE A 111 9.03 2.88 -2.03
CA ILE A 111 10.00 3.94 -2.34
C ILE A 111 9.81 4.39 -3.79
N SER A 112 10.56 5.39 -4.26
CA SER A 112 10.62 5.70 -5.69
C SER A 112 11.22 4.50 -6.46
N ALA A 113 10.67 4.16 -7.63
CA ALA A 113 11.22 3.10 -8.47
C ALA A 113 12.68 3.40 -8.90
N ALA A 114 12.99 4.67 -9.17
CA ALA A 114 14.34 5.13 -9.49
C ALA A 114 15.36 4.86 -8.37
N ASP A 115 14.93 4.94 -7.10
CA ASP A 115 15.81 4.66 -5.96
C ASP A 115 16.16 3.16 -5.89
N LEU A 116 15.24 2.28 -6.29
CA LEU A 116 15.46 0.83 -6.32
C LEU A 116 16.36 0.39 -7.49
N GLU A 117 16.19 0.99 -8.67
CA GLU A 117 16.95 0.67 -9.89
C GLU A 117 18.43 1.08 -9.80
N SER A 118 18.77 2.04 -8.94
CA SER A 118 20.14 2.53 -8.72
C SER A 118 21.10 1.50 -8.09
N GLY A 119 20.67 0.26 -7.86
CA GLY A 119 21.56 -0.87 -7.57
C GLY A 119 22.24 -0.80 -6.20
N GLN A 120 21.60 -0.19 -5.20
CA GLN A 120 22.06 -0.31 -3.82
C GLN A 120 21.84 -1.77 -3.34
N GLU A 121 22.74 -2.68 -3.70
CA GLU A 121 22.76 -4.08 -3.22
C GLU A 121 22.90 -4.16 -1.68
N THR A 122 23.19 -3.03 -1.03
CA THR A 122 23.11 -2.78 0.41
C THR A 122 22.19 -1.58 0.69
N LEU A 123 20.94 -1.60 0.25
CA LEU A 123 19.94 -0.56 0.56
C LEU A 123 19.82 -0.39 2.07
N THR A 124 20.58 0.54 2.61
CA THR A 124 20.28 1.14 3.91
C THR A 124 19.11 2.07 3.65
N TYR A 125 17.91 1.63 3.97
CA TYR A 125 16.72 2.44 3.78
C TYR A 125 16.70 3.54 4.83
N PHE A 126 16.42 4.76 4.39
CA PHE A 126 16.23 5.90 5.27
C PHE A 126 14.74 6.23 5.36
N TRP A 127 14.28 6.64 6.55
CA TRP A 127 12.90 7.09 6.71
C TRP A 127 12.49 8.23 5.76
N THR A 128 13.45 8.97 5.23
CA THR A 128 13.23 10.05 4.26
C THR A 128 12.87 9.57 2.85
N THR A 129 13.21 8.33 2.48
CA THR A 129 12.91 7.79 1.13
C THR A 129 11.59 7.00 1.09
N ILE A 130 11.06 6.63 2.25
CA ILE A 130 9.82 5.85 2.35
C ILE A 130 8.61 6.69 1.95
N LEU A 131 7.88 6.24 0.93
CA LEU A 131 6.67 6.86 0.38
C LEU A 131 5.38 6.20 0.88
N GLY A 132 5.44 4.94 1.29
CA GLY A 132 4.33 4.22 1.90
C GLY A 132 4.83 3.12 2.84
N SER A 133 4.08 2.84 3.90
CA SER A 133 4.46 1.84 4.91
C SER A 133 3.47 0.68 4.97
N ALA A 134 3.95 -0.53 5.20
CA ALA A 134 3.12 -1.71 5.38
C ALA A 134 3.55 -2.46 6.66
N GLU A 135 2.56 -2.81 7.48
CA GLU A 135 2.75 -3.65 8.67
C GLU A 135 1.95 -4.94 8.49
N LEU A 136 2.64 -6.08 8.63
CA LEU A 136 2.09 -7.39 8.35
C LEU A 136 1.95 -8.18 9.66
N LYS A 137 0.84 -8.92 9.78
CA LYS A 137 0.60 -9.85 10.88
C LYS A 137 -0.05 -11.12 10.37
N GLN A 138 0.19 -12.21 11.08
CA GLN A 138 -0.31 -13.52 10.70
C GLN A 138 -1.84 -13.62 10.78
N ASN A 139 -2.49 -12.93 11.70
CA ASN A 139 -3.93 -13.09 11.91
C ASN A 139 -4.60 -11.76 12.28
N GLU A 140 -5.91 -11.71 12.08
CA GLU A 140 -6.74 -10.54 12.38
C GLU A 140 -6.74 -10.17 13.87
N ALA A 141 -6.49 -11.11 14.79
CA ALA A 141 -6.42 -10.82 16.22
C ALA A 141 -5.27 -9.83 16.55
N ALA A 142 -4.27 -9.72 15.68
CA ALA A 142 -3.18 -8.76 15.81
C ALA A 142 -3.43 -7.41 15.10
N GLU A 143 -4.63 -7.16 14.55
CA GLU A 143 -4.96 -5.92 13.82
C GLU A 143 -4.62 -4.66 14.64
N ARG A 144 -5.01 -4.65 15.93
CA ARG A 144 -4.73 -3.50 16.80
C ARG A 144 -3.24 -3.29 17.02
N ALA A 145 -2.47 -4.36 17.13
CA ALA A 145 -1.01 -4.26 17.26
C ALA A 145 -0.38 -3.75 15.95
N ALA A 146 -0.86 -4.22 14.79
CA ALA A 146 -0.41 -3.77 13.49
C ALA A 146 -0.65 -2.28 13.28
N GLU A 147 -1.86 -1.80 13.62
CA GLU A 147 -2.20 -0.38 13.55
C GLU A 147 -1.26 0.47 14.41
N LEU A 148 -1.02 0.07 15.66
CA LEU A 148 -0.16 0.83 16.58
C LEU A 148 1.29 0.88 16.08
N SER A 149 1.79 -0.19 15.46
CA SER A 149 3.09 -0.18 14.78
C SER A 149 3.10 0.79 13.61
N LEU A 150 2.10 0.70 12.72
CA LEU A 150 1.98 1.55 11.55
C LEU A 150 1.89 3.04 11.91
N ALA A 151 1.12 3.38 12.96
CA ALA A 151 1.00 4.75 13.46
C ALA A 151 2.34 5.32 13.96
N LYS A 152 3.21 4.48 14.56
CA LYS A 152 4.56 4.90 14.96
C LYS A 152 5.41 5.23 13.74
N TYR A 153 5.32 4.44 12.66
CA TYR A 153 6.03 4.72 11.42
C TYR A 153 5.51 5.98 10.75
N ALA A 154 4.19 6.16 10.70
CA ALA A 154 3.56 7.36 10.18
C ALA A 154 4.07 8.63 10.89
N ARG A 155 4.17 8.59 12.22
CA ARG A 155 4.76 9.70 12.99
C ARG A 155 6.20 9.98 12.56
N ILE A 156 7.02 8.94 12.42
CA ILE A 156 8.41 9.10 11.97
C ILE A 156 8.44 9.76 10.59
N LEU A 157 7.68 9.23 9.61
CA LEU A 157 7.59 9.78 8.25
C LEU A 157 7.19 11.26 8.23
N LEU A 158 6.19 11.64 9.02
CA LEU A 158 5.72 13.03 9.11
C LEU A 158 6.77 13.96 9.73
N THR A 159 7.56 13.47 10.69
CA THR A 159 8.61 14.27 11.35
C THR A 159 9.92 14.35 10.55
N THR A 160 10.30 13.28 9.84
CA THR A 160 11.55 13.24 9.07
C THR A 160 11.42 13.89 7.70
N GLN A 161 10.20 13.92 7.14
CA GLN A 161 9.92 14.57 5.85
C GLN A 161 9.11 15.85 6.12
N GLY A 162 9.75 16.92 6.59
CA GLY A 162 9.07 18.10 7.16
C GLY A 162 8.06 18.83 6.25
N THR A 163 8.08 18.60 4.93
CA THR A 163 7.08 19.13 3.99
C THR A 163 5.88 18.20 3.78
N ARG A 164 5.96 16.96 4.27
CA ARG A 164 4.95 15.92 4.10
C ARG A 164 3.76 16.15 5.02
N ARG A 165 2.59 16.34 4.43
CA ARG A 165 1.34 16.61 5.15
C ARG A 165 0.64 15.36 5.68
N TYR A 166 0.93 14.20 5.09
CA TYR A 166 0.30 12.93 5.45
C TYR A 166 1.24 11.76 5.22
N ALA A 167 1.06 10.68 5.99
CA ALA A 167 1.72 9.40 5.78
C ALA A 167 0.69 8.34 5.36
N LEU A 168 1.02 7.60 4.31
CA LEU A 168 0.16 6.55 3.78
C LEU A 168 0.71 5.18 4.17
N GLY A 169 -0.17 4.26 4.50
CA GLY A 169 0.22 2.87 4.69
C GLY A 169 -0.94 1.91 4.67
N PHE A 170 -0.64 0.63 4.85
CA PHE A 170 -1.65 -0.38 5.07
C PHE A 170 -1.22 -1.39 6.13
N THR A 171 -2.20 -2.01 6.78
CA THR A 171 -2.00 -3.21 7.58
C THR A 171 -2.52 -4.41 6.80
N LEU A 172 -1.81 -5.53 6.84
CA LEU A 172 -2.25 -6.81 6.26
C LEU A 172 -2.18 -7.89 7.34
N CYS A 173 -3.33 -8.28 7.87
CA CYS A 173 -3.47 -9.22 8.96
C CYS A 173 -4.17 -10.49 8.47
N GLY A 174 -3.42 -11.56 8.22
CA GLY A 174 -3.95 -12.67 7.42
C GLY A 174 -4.18 -12.23 5.97
N SER A 175 -5.36 -12.51 5.42
CA SER A 175 -5.82 -11.97 4.13
C SER A 175 -6.51 -10.60 4.24
N SER A 176 -6.73 -10.08 5.45
CA SER A 176 -7.45 -8.84 5.68
C SER A 176 -6.52 -7.63 5.57
N LEU A 177 -6.66 -6.87 4.49
CA LEU A 177 -5.98 -5.60 4.25
C LEU A 177 -6.81 -4.42 4.75
N ARG A 178 -6.14 -3.39 5.30
CA ARG A 178 -6.74 -2.09 5.58
C ARG A 178 -5.78 -0.97 5.23
N VAL A 179 -6.22 -0.04 4.38
CA VAL A 179 -5.50 1.17 4.03
C VAL A 179 -5.70 2.25 5.09
N TRP A 180 -4.63 2.98 5.39
CA TRP A 180 -4.54 4.02 6.39
C TRP A 180 -3.95 5.31 5.82
N LEU A 181 -4.57 6.43 6.16
CA LEU A 181 -4.05 7.78 5.93
C LEU A 181 -3.84 8.46 7.29
N PHE A 182 -2.60 8.80 7.59
CA PHE A 182 -2.22 9.49 8.82
C PHE A 182 -1.88 10.95 8.53
N VAL A 183 -2.34 11.83 9.41
CA VAL A 183 -1.98 13.25 9.47
C VAL A 183 -1.39 13.54 10.86
N SER A 184 -0.88 14.75 11.09
CA SER A 184 -0.23 15.11 12.37
C SER A 184 -1.14 14.92 13.60
N VAL A 185 -2.45 15.03 13.43
CA VAL A 185 -3.46 14.96 14.51
C VAL A 185 -4.16 13.60 14.63
N GLY A 186 -3.89 12.63 13.74
CA GLY A 186 -4.56 11.34 13.81
C GLY A 186 -4.45 10.51 12.54
N GLY A 187 -5.30 9.49 12.42
CA GLY A 187 -5.36 8.60 11.27
C GLY A 187 -6.77 8.15 10.95
N MET A 188 -7.01 7.97 9.66
CA MET A 188 -8.26 7.49 9.08
C MET A 188 -7.98 6.18 8.34
N ALA A 189 -8.94 5.27 8.39
CA ALA A 189 -8.82 3.94 7.80
C ALA A 189 -10.00 3.63 6.87
N SER A 190 -9.67 2.96 5.77
CA SER A 190 -10.64 2.27 4.91
C SER A 190 -11.39 1.16 5.66
N LYS A 191 -12.45 0.61 5.03
CA LYS A 191 -13.00 -0.72 5.38
C LYS A 191 -11.96 -1.81 5.10
N ARG A 192 -12.16 -3.02 5.65
CA ARG A 192 -11.31 -4.17 5.34
C ARG A 192 -11.53 -4.61 3.90
N VAL A 193 -10.45 -5.00 3.24
CA VAL A 193 -10.42 -5.62 1.92
C VAL A 193 -9.76 -6.98 2.09
N ASP A 194 -10.49 -8.06 1.83
CA ASP A 194 -9.89 -9.39 1.84
C ASP A 194 -9.20 -9.65 0.50
N VAL A 195 -7.91 -10.00 0.53
CA VAL A 195 -7.09 -10.22 -0.68
C VAL A 195 -7.72 -11.23 -1.63
N ASN A 196 -8.38 -12.26 -1.11
CA ASN A 196 -8.92 -13.36 -1.89
C ASN A 196 -10.40 -13.17 -2.21
N LYS A 197 -11.20 -12.67 -1.25
CA LYS A 197 -12.64 -12.48 -1.44
C LYS A 197 -13.00 -11.19 -2.17
N ASP A 198 -12.11 -10.20 -2.16
CA ASP A 198 -12.26 -8.94 -2.88
C ASP A 198 -10.97 -8.61 -3.67
N PRO A 199 -10.60 -9.48 -4.64
CA PRO A 199 -9.32 -9.37 -5.34
C PRO A 199 -9.27 -8.11 -6.20
N LEU A 200 -10.42 -7.67 -6.74
CA LEU A 200 -10.50 -6.46 -7.55
C LEU A 200 -10.15 -5.22 -6.73
N GLN A 201 -10.74 -5.09 -5.54
CA GLN A 201 -10.45 -3.96 -4.67
C GLN A 201 -9.02 -4.02 -4.11
N PHE A 202 -8.49 -5.23 -3.85
CA PHE A 202 -7.09 -5.44 -3.50
C PHE A 202 -6.14 -4.94 -4.61
N ILE A 203 -6.37 -5.35 -5.87
CA ILE A 203 -5.58 -4.90 -7.02
C ILE A 203 -5.63 -3.38 -7.15
N LYS A 204 -6.82 -2.78 -7.04
CA LYS A 204 -6.97 -1.31 -7.09
C LYS A 204 -6.13 -0.63 -6.01
N VAL A 205 -6.17 -1.12 -4.78
CA VAL A 205 -5.35 -0.58 -3.68
C VAL A 205 -3.86 -0.62 -4.05
N MET A 206 -3.37 -1.76 -4.54
CA MET A 206 -1.95 -1.89 -4.96
C MET A 206 -1.59 -0.93 -6.10
N LEU A 207 -2.46 -0.78 -7.11
CA LEU A 207 -2.30 0.23 -8.16
C LEU A 207 -2.22 1.65 -7.57
N GLY A 208 -3.05 1.97 -6.58
CA GLY A 208 -3.00 3.27 -5.88
C GLY A 208 -1.67 3.49 -5.15
N PHE A 209 -1.12 2.45 -4.51
CA PHE A 209 0.21 2.57 -3.90
C PHE A 209 1.33 2.73 -4.94
N LEU A 210 1.24 2.07 -6.10
CA LEU A 210 2.22 2.15 -7.19
C LEU A 210 2.20 3.51 -7.91
N TRP A 211 1.01 3.96 -8.31
CA TRP A 211 0.87 4.97 -9.36
C TRP A 211 0.24 6.29 -8.90
N MET A 212 -0.27 6.35 -7.68
CA MET A 212 -0.92 7.57 -7.23
C MET A 212 0.08 8.72 -7.19
N ARG A 213 -0.13 9.65 -8.13
CA ARG A 213 0.38 11.02 -8.04
C ARG A 213 -0.41 11.70 -6.95
N ILE A 214 0.28 12.01 -5.86
CA ILE A 214 -0.26 12.79 -4.75
C ILE A 214 -0.43 14.23 -5.25
N LYS A 215 -1.48 14.49 -6.01
CA LYS A 215 -2.06 15.83 -6.08
C LYS A 215 -3.14 15.82 -5.05
N SER A 216 -2.88 16.47 -3.91
CA SER A 216 -3.82 17.18 -3.04
C SER A 216 -5.24 16.59 -2.82
N LYS A 217 -5.99 16.20 -3.86
CA LYS A 217 -7.39 15.75 -3.91
C LYS A 217 -7.91 14.88 -2.76
N ILE A 218 -7.16 13.97 -2.13
CA ILE A 218 -7.72 13.24 -0.96
C ILE A 218 -8.12 14.23 0.17
N LEU A 219 -7.41 15.35 0.30
CA LEU A 219 -7.74 16.44 1.23
C LEU A 219 -8.78 17.43 0.66
N PHE A 220 -9.06 17.42 -0.66
CA PHE A 220 -9.92 18.42 -1.33
C PHE A 220 -11.19 17.84 -1.99
N THR A 221 -11.40 16.52 -2.02
CA THR A 221 -12.67 15.94 -2.51
C THR A 221 -13.76 15.96 -1.45
N HIS A 222 -13.40 16.14 -0.17
CA HIS A 222 -14.33 16.34 0.93
C HIS A 222 -13.72 17.29 1.99
N PRO A 223 -13.43 18.56 1.65
CA PRO A 223 -12.84 19.50 2.59
C PRO A 223 -13.76 19.69 3.82
N GLU A 224 -15.08 19.72 3.62
CA GLU A 224 -16.07 19.72 4.71
C GLU A 224 -16.05 18.47 5.59
N LYS A 225 -15.69 17.28 5.09
CA LYS A 225 -15.51 16.10 5.96
C LYS A 225 -14.18 16.14 6.67
N ALA A 226 -13.12 16.63 6.02
CA ALA A 226 -11.82 16.80 6.66
C ALA A 226 -11.89 17.83 7.81
N GLU A 227 -12.58 18.96 7.62
CA GLU A 227 -12.86 19.94 8.67
C GLU A 227 -13.83 19.41 9.73
N HIS A 228 -14.92 18.73 9.34
CA HIS A 228 -15.86 18.16 10.31
C HIS A 228 -15.23 17.05 11.20
N TYR A 229 -14.29 16.25 10.67
CA TYR A 229 -13.51 15.30 11.47
C TYR A 229 -12.39 15.96 12.31
N LEU A 230 -12.07 17.23 12.05
CA LEU A 230 -11.11 18.03 12.82
C LEU A 230 -11.80 18.92 13.87
N ASP A 231 -13.08 19.27 13.67
CA ASP A 231 -13.89 20.09 14.59
C ASP A 231 -14.55 19.27 15.72
N GLU A 232 -14.53 17.93 15.65
CA GLU A 232 -14.92 17.02 16.75
C GLU A 232 -13.72 16.51 17.59
N LEU A 233 -12.57 17.19 17.52
CA LEU A 233 -11.38 17.00 18.38
C LEU A 233 -11.29 18.12 19.43
#